data_AF-A0A328SDH6-F1
#
_entry.id   AF-A0A328SDH6-F1
#
_cell.length_a   1.000
_cell.length_b   1.000
_cell.length_c   1.000
_cell.angle_alpha   90.00
_cell.angle_beta   90.00
_cell.angle_gamma   90.00
#
_symmetry.space_group_name_H-M   'P 1'
#
loop_
_entity.id
_entity.type
_entity.pdbx_description
1 polymer ?
#
loop_
_entity_poly.entity_id
_entity_poly.type
_entity_poly.pdbx_seq_one_letter_code
_entity_poly.pdbx_strand_id
1 'polypeptide(L)'
;MWGLMNVIEFLTNVDPADIAGVYASRRDYYDMGPLSADKVLEEHVKPFLGVLGNVEVISSHDEVMFGSRGLEVGKPTVSSQLCRKSEIAGYVPAVDDEQMDLLCEMAAEMSVEELTEAMRRVWENMPERYSYVFSDWAEILGCELVVLDLDAEEQAELAEDILWELAFNGTDPAQRSKTVSEIVESLERDAEELSSLVDAAGGDVAAVANKEAAVSLEELREKYGIADTRTQEEKDEDLRLMMVDELVCSIGLSRAIAAVARKFSTSA
;
A
#
# COMPACT_ATOMS: atom_id res chain seq x y z
N MET A 1 23.07 5.37 1.81
CA MET A 1 22.86 6.76 1.31
C MET A 1 21.61 6.68 0.45
N TRP A 2 20.48 7.16 0.94
CA TRP A 2 19.21 7.06 0.21
C TRP A 2 19.22 8.04 -0.97
N GLY A 3 19.01 7.52 -2.18
CA GLY A 3 18.82 8.35 -3.37
C GLY A 3 17.40 8.86 -3.38
N LEU A 4 17.22 10.18 -3.27
CA LEU A 4 15.93 10.80 -3.57
C LEU A 4 15.86 10.87 -5.10
N MET A 5 15.00 10.06 -5.71
CA MET A 5 14.70 10.09 -7.14
C MET A 5 13.19 10.27 -7.30
N ASN A 6 12.72 10.70 -8.46
CA ASN A 6 11.27 10.67 -8.71
C ASN A 6 10.81 9.27 -9.14
N VAL A 7 9.50 9.02 -9.09
CA VAL A 7 8.90 7.72 -9.45
C VAL A 7 9.24 7.34 -10.89
N ILE A 8 9.19 8.26 -11.86
CA ILE A 8 9.52 7.91 -13.25
C ILE A 8 11.00 7.54 -13.44
N GLU A 9 11.93 8.22 -12.75
CA GLU A 9 13.35 7.87 -12.73
C GLU A 9 13.56 6.48 -12.13
N PHE A 10 12.83 6.14 -11.06
CA PHE A 10 12.88 4.80 -10.48
C PHE A 10 12.42 3.74 -11.48
N LEU A 11 11.20 3.89 -12.02
CA LEU A 11 10.60 2.93 -12.96
C LEU A 11 11.44 2.71 -14.22
N THR A 12 12.17 3.73 -14.67
CA THR A 12 13.05 3.64 -15.84
C THR A 12 14.44 3.05 -15.54
N ASN A 13 14.84 2.99 -14.27
CA ASN A 13 16.11 2.40 -13.85
C ASN A 13 16.01 0.91 -13.48
N VAL A 14 14.81 0.41 -13.15
CA VAL A 14 14.57 -1.02 -12.91
C VAL A 14 14.46 -1.76 -14.25
N ASP A 15 15.09 -2.93 -14.37
CA ASP A 15 15.02 -3.73 -15.61
C ASP A 15 13.57 -4.20 -15.83
N PRO A 16 12.93 -3.84 -16.97
CA PRO A 16 11.58 -4.27 -17.28
C PRO A 16 11.40 -5.80 -17.27
N ALA A 17 12.44 -6.57 -17.56
CA ALA A 17 12.39 -8.03 -17.52
C ALA A 17 12.22 -8.56 -16.08
N ASP A 18 12.83 -7.91 -15.10
CA ASP A 18 12.70 -8.27 -13.69
C ASP A 18 11.29 -7.95 -13.19
N ILE A 19 10.76 -6.77 -13.54
CA ILE A 19 9.36 -6.38 -13.25
C ILE A 19 8.38 -7.41 -13.84
N ALA A 20 8.61 -7.82 -15.09
CA ALA A 20 7.78 -8.83 -15.75
C ALA A 20 7.87 -10.21 -15.10
N GLY A 21 9.04 -10.57 -14.56
CA GLY A 21 9.24 -11.77 -13.76
C GLY A 21 8.40 -11.75 -12.48
N VAL A 22 8.42 -10.64 -11.75
CA VAL A 22 7.59 -10.44 -10.55
C VAL A 22 6.12 -10.58 -10.89
N TYR A 23 5.63 -9.81 -11.86
CA TYR A 23 4.23 -9.83 -12.26
C TYR A 23 3.78 -11.24 -12.68
N ALA A 24 4.58 -11.94 -13.49
CA ALA A 24 4.29 -13.31 -13.90
C ALA A 24 4.13 -14.25 -12.70
N SER A 25 4.95 -14.10 -11.66
CA SER A 25 4.87 -14.91 -10.44
C SER A 25 3.64 -14.57 -9.58
N ARG A 26 3.23 -13.29 -9.54
CA ARG A 26 2.05 -12.82 -8.80
C ARG A 26 0.72 -13.23 -9.44
N ARG A 27 0.68 -13.52 -10.75
CA ARG A 27 -0.56 -14.00 -11.40
C ARG A 27 -1.08 -15.32 -10.83
N ASP A 28 -0.18 -16.21 -10.41
CA ASP A 28 -0.55 -17.46 -9.75
C ASP A 28 -1.14 -17.18 -8.35
N TYR A 29 -0.68 -16.13 -7.68
CA TYR A 29 -1.23 -15.69 -6.39
C TYR A 29 -2.66 -15.15 -6.52
N TYR A 30 -2.97 -14.44 -7.60
CA TYR A 30 -4.30 -13.87 -7.86
C TYR A 30 -5.24 -14.77 -8.69
N ASP A 31 -4.90 -16.05 -8.91
CA ASP A 31 -5.68 -17.01 -9.74
C ASP A 31 -5.99 -16.49 -11.17
N MET A 32 -5.08 -15.68 -11.73
CA MET A 32 -5.22 -15.08 -13.06
C MET A 32 -4.70 -15.99 -14.18
N GLY A 33 -4.24 -17.20 -13.83
CA GLY A 33 -3.61 -18.17 -14.72
C GLY A 33 -2.19 -17.79 -15.15
N PRO A 34 -1.37 -18.78 -15.53
CA PRO A 34 0.04 -18.58 -15.80
C PRO A 34 0.25 -17.80 -17.10
N LEU A 35 1.14 -16.81 -17.07
CA LEU A 35 1.63 -16.09 -18.24
C LEU A 35 3.16 -16.07 -18.16
N SER A 36 3.85 -16.41 -19.24
CA SER A 36 5.31 -16.38 -19.26
C SER A 36 5.83 -14.95 -19.09
N ALA A 37 6.91 -14.77 -18.34
CA ALA A 37 7.58 -13.47 -18.15
C ALA A 37 7.85 -12.75 -19.48
N ASP A 38 8.29 -13.47 -20.53
CA ASP A 38 8.50 -12.87 -21.87
C ASP A 38 7.22 -12.25 -22.47
N LYS A 39 6.06 -12.87 -22.25
CA LYS A 39 4.78 -12.33 -22.72
C LYS A 39 4.36 -11.13 -21.89
N VAL A 40 4.49 -11.22 -20.57
CA VAL A 40 4.23 -10.10 -19.67
C VAL A 40 5.09 -8.89 -20.04
N LEU A 41 6.38 -9.14 -20.32
CA LEU A 41 7.33 -8.11 -20.71
C LEU A 41 6.90 -7.39 -21.99
N GLU A 42 6.63 -8.14 -23.06
CA GLU A 42 6.35 -7.58 -24.39
C GLU A 42 4.91 -7.04 -24.52
N GLU A 43 3.93 -7.66 -23.87
CA GLU A 43 2.51 -7.33 -24.04
C GLU A 43 1.97 -6.38 -22.95
N HIS A 44 2.63 -6.27 -21.79
CA HIS A 44 2.16 -5.47 -20.65
C HIS A 44 3.17 -4.43 -20.16
N VAL A 45 4.35 -4.86 -19.69
CA VAL A 45 5.30 -3.97 -19.00
C VAL A 45 5.90 -2.94 -19.95
N LYS A 46 6.52 -3.37 -21.07
CA LYS A 46 7.13 -2.43 -22.03
C LYS A 46 6.12 -1.45 -22.64
N PRO A 47 4.93 -1.88 -23.11
CA PRO A 47 3.93 -0.96 -23.62
C PRO A 47 3.50 0.09 -22.59
N PHE A 48 3.25 -0.32 -21.34
CA PHE A 48 2.78 0.59 -20.31
C PHE A 48 3.87 1.59 -19.88
N LEU A 49 5.10 1.13 -19.66
CA LEU A 49 6.25 2.03 -19.46
C LEU A 49 6.43 3.01 -20.63
N GLY A 50 6.17 2.56 -21.86
CA GLY A 50 6.16 3.41 -23.04
C GLY A 50 5.07 4.49 -23.01
N VAL A 51 3.87 4.20 -22.49
CA VAL A 51 2.82 5.20 -22.25
C VAL A 51 3.25 6.19 -21.18
N LEU A 52 3.71 5.70 -20.02
CA LEU A 52 4.12 6.53 -18.90
C LEU A 52 5.30 7.45 -19.26
N GLY A 53 6.24 6.99 -20.08
CA GLY A 53 7.35 7.80 -20.58
C GLY A 53 6.95 8.97 -21.48
N ASN A 54 5.70 9.04 -21.93
CA ASN A 54 5.16 10.17 -22.69
C ASN A 54 4.32 11.14 -21.82
N VAL A 55 4.14 10.85 -20.53
CA VAL A 55 3.41 11.73 -19.61
C VAL A 55 4.32 12.89 -19.23
N GLU A 56 3.82 14.12 -19.37
CA GLU A 56 4.51 15.32 -18.87
C GLU A 56 4.41 15.34 -17.35
N VAL A 57 5.51 15.03 -16.67
CA VAL A 57 5.54 14.95 -15.20
C VAL A 57 5.40 16.32 -14.55
N ILE A 58 4.60 16.37 -13.49
CA ILE A 58 4.43 17.54 -12.64
C ILE A 58 5.12 17.24 -11.32
N SER A 59 6.07 18.07 -10.92
CA SER A 59 6.70 17.92 -9.61
C SER A 59 5.66 18.10 -8.50
N SER A 60 5.36 17.03 -7.76
CA SER A 60 4.54 17.15 -6.56
C SER A 60 5.35 17.83 -5.46
N HIS A 61 4.85 18.98 -5.00
CA HIS A 61 5.55 19.75 -3.96
C HIS A 61 5.25 19.24 -2.55
N ASP A 62 4.07 18.66 -2.32
CA ASP A 62 3.63 18.21 -0.99
C ASP A 62 3.56 16.69 -0.83
N GLU A 63 3.73 15.88 -1.87
CA GLU A 63 3.65 14.42 -1.73
C GLU A 63 5.03 13.76 -1.82
N VAL A 64 5.19 12.67 -1.08
CA VAL A 64 6.37 11.81 -1.10
C VAL A 64 5.92 10.35 -1.01
N MET A 65 6.54 9.49 -1.81
CA MET A 65 6.29 8.07 -1.84
C MET A 65 7.42 7.33 -1.10
N PHE A 66 7.05 6.35 -0.28
CA PHE A 66 7.97 5.45 0.39
C PHE A 66 7.82 4.05 -0.17
N GLY A 67 8.92 3.46 -0.64
CA GLY A 67 9.00 2.04 -0.98
C GLY A 67 9.60 1.26 0.17
N SER A 68 8.83 0.36 0.76
CA SER A 68 9.19 -0.34 2.01
C SER A 68 8.69 -1.77 2.04
N ARG A 69 9.33 -2.61 2.86
CA ARG A 69 8.77 -3.91 3.23
C ARG A 69 7.57 -3.71 4.15
N GLY A 70 6.54 -4.51 3.94
CA GLY A 70 5.36 -4.61 4.78
C GLY A 70 4.77 -6.01 4.72
N LEU A 71 3.55 -6.16 5.23
CA LEU A 71 2.78 -7.38 5.11
C LEU A 71 1.51 -7.14 4.31
N GLU A 72 1.24 -8.03 3.35
CA GLU A 72 -0.04 -8.12 2.68
C GLU A 72 -0.58 -9.55 2.81
N VAL A 73 -1.77 -9.68 3.39
CA VAL A 73 -2.40 -10.97 3.71
C VAL A 73 -1.44 -11.92 4.47
N GLY A 74 -0.67 -11.36 5.41
CA GLY A 74 0.27 -12.11 6.25
C GLY A 74 1.53 -12.60 5.53
N LYS A 75 1.85 -12.06 4.35
CA LYS A 75 3.10 -12.36 3.64
C LYS A 75 3.97 -11.12 3.52
N PRO A 76 5.30 -11.24 3.68
CA PRO A 76 6.23 -10.18 3.32
C PRO A 76 6.00 -9.74 1.89
N THR A 77 5.78 -8.44 1.72
CA THR A 77 5.62 -7.80 0.42
C THR A 77 6.40 -6.50 0.42
N VAL A 78 6.82 -6.07 -0.76
CA VAL A 78 7.27 -4.71 -0.96
C VAL A 78 6.12 -3.90 -1.52
N SER A 79 5.82 -2.77 -0.88
CA SER A 79 4.76 -1.86 -1.31
C SER A 79 5.21 -0.41 -1.28
N SER A 80 4.51 0.38 -2.08
CA SER A 80 4.63 1.82 -2.16
C SER A 80 3.53 2.49 -1.32
N GLN A 81 3.91 3.52 -0.58
CA GLN A 81 2.99 4.29 0.27
C GLN A 81 3.15 5.77 -0.01
N LEU A 82 2.05 6.44 -0.38
CA LEU A 82 2.03 7.88 -0.62
C LEU A 82 1.67 8.61 0.69
N CYS A 83 2.49 9.59 1.06
CA CYS A 83 2.28 10.45 2.23
C CYS A 83 2.41 11.92 1.84
N ARG A 84 1.86 12.81 2.66
CA ARG A 84 2.07 14.26 2.50
C ARG A 84 3.21 14.76 3.38
N LYS A 85 4.11 15.56 2.80
CA LYS A 85 5.24 16.22 3.47
C LYS A 85 4.77 17.15 4.58
N SER A 86 3.68 17.87 4.33
CA SER A 86 3.04 18.73 5.32
C SER A 86 2.61 17.98 6.59
N GLU A 87 2.17 16.73 6.46
CA GLU A 87 1.80 15.87 7.58
C GLU A 87 3.04 15.32 8.27
N ILE A 88 4.00 14.81 7.49
CA ILE A 88 5.24 14.20 8.00
C ILE A 88 5.95 15.09 9.02
N ALA A 89 6.09 16.40 8.78
CA ALA A 89 6.78 17.32 9.69
C ALA A 89 6.20 17.36 11.12
N GLY A 90 4.90 17.08 11.27
CA GLY A 90 4.22 17.04 12.57
C GLY A 90 4.51 15.78 13.40
N TYR A 91 4.92 14.68 12.78
CA TYR A 91 5.08 13.36 13.43
C TYR A 91 6.51 13.05 13.87
N VAL A 92 7.48 13.82 13.39
CA VAL A 92 8.93 13.53 13.46
C VAL A 92 9.57 13.68 14.84
N PRO A 93 9.11 14.56 15.75
CA PRO A 93 9.67 14.64 17.09
C PRO A 93 9.50 13.37 17.95
N ALA A 94 8.72 12.38 17.49
CA ALA A 94 8.30 11.23 18.30
C ALA A 94 9.10 9.93 18.06
N VAL A 95 10.01 9.89 17.09
CA VAL A 95 10.79 8.66 16.81
C VAL A 95 12.11 8.68 17.59
N ASP A 96 12.15 7.92 18.68
CA ASP A 96 13.37 7.62 19.44
C ASP A 96 14.02 6.35 18.87
N ASP A 97 15.13 6.51 18.15
CA ASP A 97 15.81 5.43 17.44
C ASP A 97 16.24 4.28 18.40
N GLU A 98 16.64 4.59 19.64
CA GLU A 98 17.07 3.61 20.64
C GLU A 98 15.88 2.79 21.16
N GLN A 99 14.74 3.44 21.42
CA GLN A 99 13.51 2.74 21.80
C GLN A 99 13.00 1.85 20.67
N MET A 100 13.11 2.29 19.42
CA MET A 100 12.71 1.51 18.26
C MET A 100 13.61 0.28 18.06
N ASP A 101 14.93 0.38 18.31
CA ASP A 101 15.83 -0.78 18.24
C ASP A 101 15.46 -1.80 19.33
N LEU A 102 15.25 -1.34 20.55
CA LEU A 102 14.83 -2.20 21.66
C LEU A 102 13.49 -2.90 21.36
N LEU A 103 12.52 -2.19 20.78
CA LEU A 103 11.23 -2.77 20.37
C LEU A 103 11.42 -3.86 19.31
N CYS A 104 12.25 -3.62 18.29
CA CYS A 104 12.57 -4.63 17.27
C CYS A 104 13.23 -5.86 17.88
N GLU A 105 14.20 -5.69 18.77
CA GLU A 105 14.90 -6.81 19.43
C GLU A 105 13.97 -7.66 20.29
N MET A 106 13.00 -7.03 20.96
CA MET A 106 12.06 -7.71 21.85
C MET A 106 10.85 -8.31 21.13
N ALA A 107 10.51 -7.85 19.92
CA ALA A 107 9.27 -8.19 19.22
C ALA A 107 9.00 -9.70 19.17
N ALA A 108 10.03 -10.50 18.86
CA ALA A 108 9.91 -11.95 18.74
C ALA A 108 9.46 -12.68 20.01
N GLU A 109 9.64 -12.06 21.19
CA GLU A 109 9.27 -12.64 22.50
C GLU A 109 7.98 -12.04 23.07
N MET A 110 7.41 -11.02 22.42
CA MET A 110 6.20 -10.33 22.87
C MET A 110 4.94 -11.18 22.64
N SER A 111 4.02 -11.08 23.60
CA SER A 111 2.64 -11.56 23.47
C SER A 111 1.84 -10.72 22.46
N VAL A 112 0.70 -11.25 22.00
CA VAL A 112 -0.22 -10.54 21.08
C VAL A 112 -0.68 -9.21 21.69
N GLU A 113 -0.97 -9.16 22.99
CA GLU A 113 -1.36 -7.93 23.68
C GLU A 113 -0.23 -6.89 23.69
N GLU A 114 1.01 -7.33 23.96
CA GLU A 114 2.19 -6.45 23.95
C GLU A 114 2.49 -5.93 22.54
N LEU A 115 2.39 -6.79 21.53
CA LEU A 115 2.56 -6.42 20.12
C LEU A 115 1.49 -5.42 19.68
N THR A 116 0.22 -5.63 20.07
CA THR A 116 -0.89 -4.70 19.76
C THR A 116 -0.59 -3.31 20.30
N GLU A 117 -0.16 -3.22 21.57
CA GLU A 117 0.15 -1.95 22.21
C GLU A 117 1.40 -1.28 21.62
N ALA A 118 2.42 -2.07 21.25
CA ALA A 118 3.60 -1.56 20.56
C ALA A 118 3.26 -1.00 19.17
N MET A 119 2.51 -1.74 18.36
CA MET A 119 2.05 -1.28 17.05
C MET A 119 1.20 -0.02 17.16
N ARG A 120 0.27 0.05 18.12
CA ARG A 120 -0.53 1.26 18.37
C ARG A 120 0.36 2.49 18.58
N ARG A 121 1.42 2.38 19.39
CA ARG A 121 2.36 3.48 19.65
C ARG A 121 3.15 3.89 18.41
N VAL A 122 3.57 2.92 17.59
CA VAL A 122 4.27 3.20 16.34
C VAL A 122 3.33 3.92 15.37
N TRP A 123 2.12 3.39 15.16
CA TRP A 123 1.15 3.94 14.22
C TRP A 123 0.57 5.31 14.62
N GLU A 124 0.44 5.60 15.92
CA GLU A 124 0.05 6.95 16.40
C GLU A 124 1.02 8.05 15.94
N ASN A 125 2.25 7.68 15.60
CA ASN A 125 3.30 8.59 15.14
C ASN A 125 3.61 8.45 13.65
N MET A 126 2.69 7.87 12.88
CA MET A 126 2.82 7.72 11.43
C MET A 126 1.90 8.71 10.70
N PRO A 127 2.36 9.30 9.58
CA PRO A 127 1.49 10.10 8.72
C PRO A 127 0.40 9.22 8.11
N GLU A 128 -0.66 9.88 7.63
CA GLU A 128 -1.69 9.21 6.86
C GLU A 128 -1.10 8.66 5.55
N ARG A 129 -1.67 7.53 5.11
CA ARG A 129 -1.25 6.81 3.91
C ARG A 129 -2.35 6.87 2.89
N TYR A 130 -2.03 7.37 1.71
CA TYR A 130 -2.99 7.61 0.65
C TYR A 130 -2.82 6.57 -0.46
N SER A 131 -3.93 5.96 -0.87
CA SER A 131 -3.96 5.26 -2.16
C SER A 131 -3.91 6.30 -3.28
N TYR A 132 -3.25 5.95 -4.37
CA TYR A 132 -3.06 6.84 -5.51
C TYR A 132 -3.60 6.26 -6.82
N VAL A 133 -4.43 5.22 -6.76
CA VAL A 133 -5.10 4.62 -7.94
C VAL A 133 -5.92 5.65 -8.73
N PHE A 134 -6.49 6.64 -8.03
CA PHE A 134 -7.29 7.72 -8.63
C PHE A 134 -6.47 8.98 -8.95
N SER A 135 -5.23 9.09 -8.46
CA SER A 135 -4.39 10.28 -8.63
C SER A 135 -3.89 10.45 -10.06
N ASP A 136 -3.65 11.70 -10.49
CA ASP A 136 -3.11 11.95 -11.84
C ASP A 136 -1.73 11.28 -11.99
N TRP A 137 -1.53 10.57 -13.09
CA TRP A 137 -0.25 9.97 -13.42
C TRP A 137 0.86 11.01 -13.45
N ALA A 138 0.59 12.22 -13.96
CA ALA A 138 1.60 13.27 -14.04
C ALA A 138 2.15 13.66 -12.66
N GLU A 139 1.29 13.67 -11.64
CA GLU A 139 1.65 14.01 -10.26
C GLU A 139 2.40 12.85 -9.59
N ILE A 140 1.89 11.61 -9.73
CA ILE A 140 2.51 10.44 -9.12
C ILE A 140 3.89 10.15 -9.72
N LEU A 141 4.02 10.22 -11.05
CA LEU A 141 5.30 10.01 -11.73
C LEU A 141 6.35 11.07 -11.35
N GLY A 142 5.91 12.29 -11.03
CA GLY A 142 6.77 13.38 -10.57
C GLY A 142 6.99 13.41 -9.05
N CYS A 143 6.38 12.50 -8.29
CA CYS A 143 6.52 12.40 -6.84
C CYS A 143 7.93 11.95 -6.46
N GLU A 144 8.47 12.49 -5.35
CA GLU A 144 9.74 12.02 -4.78
C GLU A 144 9.54 10.63 -4.19
N LEU A 145 10.40 9.69 -4.58
CA LEU A 145 10.42 8.33 -4.06
C LEU A 145 11.60 8.13 -3.12
N VAL A 146 11.32 7.50 -1.98
CA VAL A 146 12.29 7.12 -0.96
C VAL A 146 12.29 5.59 -0.88
N VAL A 147 13.36 4.97 -1.38
CA VAL A 147 13.55 3.51 -1.39
C VAL A 147 14.34 3.08 -0.15
N LEU A 148 13.79 2.16 0.65
CA LEU A 148 14.30 1.81 1.98
C LEU A 148 14.93 0.43 2.04
N ASP A 149 16.27 0.40 1.92
CA ASP A 149 17.08 -0.81 2.08
C ASP A 149 16.50 -2.04 1.34
N LEU A 150 16.03 -1.78 0.11
CA LEU A 150 15.54 -2.80 -0.81
C LEU A 150 16.67 -3.26 -1.73
N ASP A 151 16.82 -4.57 -1.88
CA ASP A 151 17.72 -5.14 -2.88
C ASP A 151 17.15 -5.01 -4.30
N ALA A 152 17.84 -5.58 -5.29
CA ALA A 152 17.44 -5.44 -6.69
C ALA A 152 16.13 -6.19 -7.02
N GLU A 153 15.90 -7.35 -6.40
CA GLU A 153 14.68 -8.13 -6.60
C GLU A 153 13.48 -7.40 -5.98
N GLU A 154 13.68 -6.88 -4.78
CA GLU A 154 12.68 -6.08 -4.07
C GLU A 154 12.38 -4.74 -4.74
N GLN A 155 13.36 -4.14 -5.44
CA GLN A 155 13.10 -2.96 -6.27
C GLN A 155 12.26 -3.30 -7.50
N ALA A 156 12.41 -4.50 -8.09
CA ALA A 156 11.50 -4.96 -9.13
C ALA A 156 10.08 -5.18 -8.61
N GLU A 157 9.95 -5.70 -7.37
CA GLU A 157 8.65 -5.79 -6.70
C GLU A 157 8.01 -4.43 -6.43
N LEU A 158 8.78 -3.45 -5.95
CA LEU A 158 8.30 -2.08 -5.77
C LEU A 158 7.85 -1.45 -7.08
N ALA A 159 8.60 -1.66 -8.16
CA ALA A 159 8.24 -1.13 -9.47
C ALA A 159 6.96 -1.78 -10.00
N GLU A 160 6.79 -3.09 -9.79
CA GLU A 160 5.57 -3.81 -10.16
C GLU A 160 4.36 -3.30 -9.37
N ASP A 161 4.49 -3.09 -8.05
CA ASP A 161 3.46 -2.53 -7.18
C ASP A 161 3.01 -1.13 -7.65
N ILE A 162 3.98 -0.25 -7.95
CA ILE A 162 3.68 1.10 -8.47
C ILE A 162 2.96 1.02 -9.82
N LEU A 163 3.42 0.16 -10.73
CA LEU A 163 2.78 -0.01 -12.04
C LEU A 163 1.37 -0.60 -11.90
N TRP A 164 1.16 -1.50 -10.95
CA TRP A 164 -0.15 -2.08 -10.66
C TRP A 164 -1.15 -1.00 -10.25
N GLU A 165 -0.81 -0.16 -9.27
CA GLU A 165 -1.67 0.94 -8.81
C GLU A 165 -1.93 1.96 -9.92
N LEU A 166 -0.91 2.32 -10.72
CA LEU A 166 -1.07 3.23 -11.85
C LEU A 166 -1.97 2.65 -12.95
N ALA A 167 -1.89 1.34 -13.20
CA ALA A 167 -2.68 0.65 -14.22
C ALA A 167 -4.10 0.30 -13.77
N PHE A 168 -4.42 0.44 -12.47
CA PHE A 168 -5.68 -0.02 -11.88
C PHE A 168 -6.91 0.49 -12.63
N ASN A 169 -6.90 1.77 -13.01
CA ASN A 169 -8.00 2.41 -13.74
C ASN A 169 -7.85 2.38 -15.27
N GLY A 170 -6.86 1.66 -15.80
CA GLY A 170 -6.56 1.55 -17.23
C GLY A 170 -5.11 1.83 -17.55
N THR A 171 -4.62 1.34 -18.68
CA THR A 171 -3.22 1.48 -19.12
C THR A 171 -3.03 2.54 -20.19
N ASP A 172 -4.09 3.25 -20.57
CA ASP A 172 -4.05 4.41 -21.47
C ASP A 172 -4.82 5.62 -20.88
N PRO A 173 -4.43 6.87 -21.22
CA PRO A 173 -5.02 8.05 -20.61
C PRO A 173 -6.53 8.21 -20.86
N ALA A 174 -7.02 7.81 -22.04
CA ALA A 174 -8.41 8.00 -22.42
C ALA A 174 -9.33 7.00 -21.70
N GLN A 175 -8.91 5.74 -21.63
CA GLN A 175 -9.58 4.71 -20.84
C GLN A 175 -9.57 5.10 -19.36
N ARG A 176 -8.42 5.52 -18.83
CA ARG A 176 -8.30 5.93 -17.43
C ARG A 176 -9.27 7.05 -17.08
N SER A 177 -9.27 8.13 -17.87
CA SER A 177 -10.16 9.27 -17.64
C SER A 177 -11.63 8.84 -17.65
N LYS A 178 -12.01 7.96 -18.58
CA LYS A 178 -13.36 7.40 -18.64
C LYS A 178 -13.70 6.58 -17.40
N THR A 179 -12.86 5.62 -17.03
CA THR A 179 -13.09 4.73 -15.88
C THR A 179 -13.19 5.52 -14.58
N VAL A 180 -12.30 6.49 -14.37
CA VAL A 180 -12.36 7.36 -13.17
C VAL A 180 -13.67 8.16 -13.14
N SER A 181 -14.11 8.72 -14.27
CA SER A 181 -15.40 9.45 -14.34
C SER A 181 -16.58 8.56 -13.99
N GLU A 182 -16.63 7.34 -14.54
CA GLU A 182 -17.70 6.37 -14.27
C GLU A 182 -17.74 5.96 -12.78
N ILE A 183 -16.57 5.79 -12.15
CA ILE A 183 -16.46 5.47 -10.72
C ILE A 183 -16.95 6.65 -9.87
N VAL A 184 -16.49 7.88 -10.16
CA VAL A 184 -16.91 9.08 -9.43
C VAL A 184 -18.43 9.28 -9.52
N GLU A 185 -19.00 9.18 -10.72
CA GLU A 185 -20.46 9.27 -10.92
C GLU A 185 -21.23 8.20 -10.13
N SER A 186 -20.69 6.97 -10.05
CA SER A 186 -21.29 5.90 -9.24
C SER A 186 -21.23 6.22 -7.75
N LEU A 187 -20.08 6.67 -7.26
CA LEU A 187 -19.89 7.01 -5.84
C LEU A 187 -20.79 8.18 -5.42
N GLU A 188 -20.97 9.19 -6.28
CA GLU A 188 -21.87 10.31 -6.04
C GLU A 188 -23.33 9.82 -5.91
N ARG A 189 -23.78 8.96 -6.82
CA ARG A 189 -25.13 8.37 -6.75
C ARG A 189 -25.32 7.54 -5.48
N ASP A 190 -24.36 6.70 -5.14
CA ASP A 190 -24.45 5.83 -3.96
C ASP A 190 -24.43 6.68 -2.66
N ALA A 191 -23.69 7.80 -2.65
CA ALA A 191 -23.71 8.76 -1.54
C ALA A 191 -25.07 9.47 -1.41
N GLU A 192 -25.71 9.86 -2.51
CA GLU A 192 -27.06 10.44 -2.50
C GLU A 192 -28.11 9.43 -2.00
N GLU A 193 -28.00 8.16 -2.40
CA GLU A 193 -28.87 7.09 -1.93
C GLU A 193 -28.70 6.87 -0.42
N LEU A 194 -27.46 6.75 0.06
CA LEU A 194 -27.16 6.61 1.48
C LEU A 194 -27.69 7.81 2.28
N SER A 195 -27.50 9.04 1.80
CA SER A 195 -28.04 10.24 2.45
C SER A 195 -29.57 10.17 2.56
N SER A 196 -30.25 9.76 1.48
CA SER A 196 -31.71 9.61 1.46
C SER A 196 -32.20 8.55 2.43
N LEU A 197 -31.48 7.45 2.58
CA LEU A 197 -31.79 6.39 3.54
C LEU A 197 -31.61 6.86 4.99
N VAL A 198 -30.56 7.62 5.29
CA VAL A 198 -30.32 8.23 6.61
C VAL A 198 -31.42 9.25 6.95
N ASP A 199 -31.79 10.09 5.99
CA ASP A 199 -32.89 11.05 6.16
C ASP A 199 -34.24 10.35 6.40
N ALA A 200 -34.53 9.29 5.64
CA ALA A 200 -35.73 8.48 5.82
C ALA A 200 -35.75 7.73 7.18
N ALA A 201 -34.58 7.43 7.74
CA ALA A 201 -34.42 6.86 9.08
C ALA A 201 -34.40 7.93 10.20
N GLY A 202 -34.65 9.20 9.89
CA GLY A 202 -34.65 10.30 10.86
C GLY A 202 -33.28 10.64 11.43
N GLY A 203 -32.21 10.37 10.67
CA GLY A 203 -30.82 10.57 11.08
C GLY A 203 -30.20 9.42 11.87
N ASP A 204 -30.93 8.31 12.07
CA ASP A 204 -30.40 7.13 12.76
C ASP A 204 -29.60 6.22 11.81
N VAL A 205 -28.28 6.43 11.76
CA VAL A 205 -27.34 5.65 10.95
C VAL A 205 -27.33 4.16 11.35
N ALA A 206 -27.59 3.84 12.62
CA ALA A 206 -27.62 2.45 13.09
C ALA A 206 -28.85 1.68 12.57
N ALA A 207 -29.95 2.38 12.30
CA ALA A 207 -31.13 1.81 11.65
C ALA A 207 -30.91 1.53 10.15
N VAL A 208 -30.02 2.29 9.49
CA VAL A 208 -29.61 2.06 8.08
C VAL A 208 -28.60 0.92 7.97
N ALA A 209 -27.62 0.85 8.88
CA ALA A 209 -26.58 -0.18 8.89
C ALA A 209 -27.10 -1.62 9.14
N ASN A 210 -28.32 -1.76 9.68
CA ASN A 210 -28.93 -3.06 10.00
C ASN A 210 -29.74 -3.70 8.85
N LYS A 211 -29.74 -3.12 7.65
CA LYS A 211 -30.36 -3.75 6.48
C LYS A 211 -29.34 -4.59 5.73
N GLU A 212 -29.49 -5.90 5.91
CA GLU A 212 -28.79 -7.02 5.25
C GLU A 212 -27.54 -7.57 5.98
N ALA A 213 -27.85 -8.54 6.86
CA ALA A 213 -27.02 -9.69 7.22
C ALA A 213 -25.54 -9.42 7.59
N ALA A 214 -25.31 -9.15 8.88
CA ALA A 214 -24.03 -9.53 9.48
C ALA A 214 -23.93 -11.07 9.43
N VAL A 215 -23.24 -11.57 8.41
CA VAL A 215 -22.89 -12.99 8.29
C VAL A 215 -21.64 -13.23 9.14
N SER A 216 -21.69 -14.20 10.04
CA SER A 216 -20.52 -14.57 10.85
C SER A 216 -19.40 -15.13 9.97
N LEU A 217 -18.16 -15.04 10.43
CA LEU A 217 -17.01 -15.63 9.74
C LEU A 217 -17.19 -17.15 9.58
N GLU A 218 -17.81 -17.81 10.57
CA GLU A 218 -18.18 -19.22 10.54
C GLU A 218 -19.17 -19.54 9.42
N GLU A 219 -20.24 -18.73 9.27
CA GLU A 219 -21.22 -18.90 8.19
C GLU A 219 -20.58 -18.67 6.80
N LEU A 220 -19.66 -17.72 6.67
CA LEU A 220 -18.90 -17.52 5.43
C LEU A 220 -18.02 -18.73 5.12
N ARG A 221 -17.30 -19.26 6.12
CA ARG A 221 -16.46 -20.46 5.97
C ARG A 221 -17.27 -21.67 5.54
N GLU A 222 -18.42 -21.92 6.18
CA GLU A 222 -19.32 -23.01 5.81
C GLU A 222 -19.86 -22.83 4.37
N LYS A 223 -20.32 -21.62 4.04
CA LYS A 223 -20.86 -21.30 2.71
C LYS A 223 -19.85 -21.56 1.58
N TYR A 224 -18.58 -21.26 1.80
CA TYR A 224 -17.52 -21.44 0.81
C TYR A 224 -16.74 -22.76 0.98
N GLY A 225 -17.17 -23.65 1.89
CA GLY A 225 -16.51 -24.93 2.12
C GLY A 225 -15.07 -24.81 2.64
N ILE A 226 -14.74 -23.69 3.31
CA ILE A 226 -13.41 -23.42 3.84
C ILE A 226 -13.27 -24.15 5.18
N ALA A 227 -12.58 -25.28 5.18
CA ALA A 227 -12.21 -25.99 6.39
C ALA A 227 -10.84 -25.51 6.89
N ASP A 228 -10.82 -24.82 8.03
CA ASP A 228 -9.57 -24.50 8.73
C ASP A 228 -9.21 -25.64 9.68
N THR A 229 -8.17 -26.39 9.35
CA THR A 229 -7.73 -27.59 10.08
C THR A 229 -6.72 -27.29 11.19
N ARG A 230 -6.27 -26.03 11.30
CA ARG A 230 -5.32 -25.60 12.32
C ARG A 230 -5.95 -25.59 13.71
N THR A 231 -5.16 -25.94 14.70
CA THR A 231 -5.48 -25.80 16.13
C THR A 231 -5.54 -24.33 16.54
N GLN A 232 -6.07 -24.03 17.72
CA GLN A 232 -6.08 -22.66 18.24
C GLN A 232 -4.66 -22.16 18.52
N GLU A 233 -3.78 -23.01 19.04
CA GLU A 233 -2.38 -22.67 19.30
C GLU A 233 -1.63 -22.29 18.01
N GLU A 234 -1.84 -23.02 16.91
CA GLU A 234 -1.26 -22.66 15.60
C GLU A 234 -1.79 -21.31 15.09
N LYS A 235 -3.07 -21.02 15.28
CA LYS A 235 -3.66 -19.73 14.87
C LYS A 235 -3.14 -18.57 15.70
N ASP A 236 -2.99 -18.78 17.01
CA ASP A 236 -2.49 -17.77 17.93
C ASP A 236 -1.02 -17.47 17.64
N GLU A 237 -0.21 -18.50 17.35
CA GLU A 237 1.19 -18.33 16.96
C GLU A 237 1.34 -17.70 15.57
N ASP A 238 0.55 -18.11 14.57
CA ASP A 238 0.52 -17.48 13.24
C ASP A 238 0.19 -15.98 13.36
N LEU A 239 -0.82 -15.64 14.17
CA LEU A 239 -1.19 -14.25 14.44
C LEU A 239 -0.06 -13.48 15.11
N ARG A 240 0.58 -14.08 16.13
CA ARG A 240 1.68 -13.46 16.85
C ARG A 240 2.85 -13.17 15.92
N LEU A 241 3.28 -14.14 15.12
CA LEU A 241 4.37 -13.98 14.15
C LEU A 241 4.06 -12.90 13.10
N MET A 242 2.84 -12.88 12.57
CA MET A 242 2.40 -11.81 11.66
C MET A 242 2.48 -10.43 12.31
N MET A 243 2.14 -10.31 13.59
CA MET A 243 2.25 -9.04 14.32
C MET A 243 3.70 -8.65 14.63
N VAL A 244 4.60 -9.62 14.85
CA VAL A 244 6.05 -9.36 14.94
C VAL A 244 6.56 -8.74 13.65
N ASP A 245 6.25 -9.37 12.52
CA ASP A 245 6.70 -8.93 11.21
C ASP A 245 6.13 -7.54 10.87
N GLU A 246 4.85 -7.28 11.18
CA GLU A 246 4.21 -5.98 10.97
C GLU A 246 4.86 -4.88 11.81
N LEU A 247 5.16 -5.17 13.08
CA LEU A 247 5.80 -4.22 13.98
C LEU A 247 7.20 -3.84 13.47
N VAL A 248 8.01 -4.83 13.08
CA VAL A 248 9.37 -4.59 12.55
C VAL A 248 9.31 -3.77 11.26
N CYS A 249 8.39 -4.10 10.34
CA CYS A 249 8.18 -3.34 9.10
C CYS A 249 7.75 -1.88 9.40
N SER A 250 6.78 -1.72 10.31
CA SER A 250 6.29 -0.41 10.74
C SER A 250 7.39 0.46 11.33
N ILE A 251 8.26 -0.11 12.18
CA ILE A 251 9.42 0.59 12.74
C ILE A 251 10.38 1.05 11.65
N GLY A 252 10.70 0.17 10.68
CA GLY A 252 11.54 0.50 9.54
C GLY A 252 11.00 1.69 8.75
N LEU A 253 9.70 1.70 8.47
CA LEU A 253 9.02 2.80 7.78
C LEU A 253 9.00 4.08 8.62
N SER A 254 8.73 4.02 9.93
CA SER A 254 8.76 5.19 10.81
C SER A 254 10.14 5.87 10.81
N ARG A 255 11.22 5.10 10.82
CA ARG A 255 12.60 5.62 10.74
C ARG A 255 12.86 6.37 9.45
N ALA A 256 12.41 5.79 8.34
CA ALA A 256 12.54 6.41 7.04
C ALA A 256 11.82 7.75 6.94
N ILE A 257 10.57 7.78 7.38
CA ILE A 257 9.76 8.99 7.42
C ILE A 257 10.44 10.05 8.29
N ALA A 258 10.91 9.68 9.48
CA ALA A 258 11.63 10.59 10.36
C ALA A 258 12.89 11.18 9.71
N ALA A 259 13.68 10.36 9.02
CA ALA A 259 14.90 10.83 8.37
C ALA A 259 14.62 11.70 7.13
N VAL A 260 13.57 11.40 6.36
CA VAL A 260 13.11 12.24 5.24
C VAL A 260 12.62 13.59 5.75
N ALA A 261 11.88 13.62 6.85
CA ALA A 261 11.43 14.87 7.43
C ALA A 261 12.58 15.74 7.95
N ARG A 262 13.59 15.14 8.60
CA ARG A 262 14.78 15.87 9.04
C ARG A 262 15.45 16.58 7.85
N LYS A 263 15.46 15.96 6.66
CA LYS A 263 15.96 16.55 5.42
C LYS A 263 15.10 17.73 4.94
N PHE A 264 13.77 17.60 5.00
CA PHE A 264 12.85 18.70 4.65
C PHE A 264 12.96 19.87 5.63
N SER A 265 13.10 19.62 6.93
CA SER A 265 13.26 20.68 7.95
C SER A 265 14.59 21.43 7.85
N THR A 266 15.65 20.83 7.31
CA THR A 266 16.95 21.51 7.09
C THR A 266 17.02 22.31 5.78
N SER A 267 16.00 22.21 4.92
CA SER A 267 15.95 22.86 3.60
C SER A 267 15.07 24.13 3.58
N ALA A 268 14.49 24.51 4.72
CA ALA A 268 13.73 25.74 4.95
C ALA A 268 14.57 26.77 5.73
#